data_AF-C6T441-F1
#
_entry.id   AF-C6T441-F1
#
_cell.length_a   1.000
_cell.length_b   1.000
_cell.length_c   1.000
_cell.angle_alpha   90.00
_cell.angle_beta   90.00
_cell.angle_gamma   90.00
#
_symmetry.space_group_name_H-M   'P 1'
#
loop_
_entity.id
_entity.type
_entity.pdbx_description
1 polymer ?
#
loop_
_entity_poly.entity_id
_entity_poly.type
_entity_poly.pdbx_seq_one_letter_code
_entity_poly.pdbx_strand_id
1 'polypeptide(L)'
;MAAYKADDDYDYLFKVVLIGDSGVGKSNLLSRFTRNEFSLESKSTIGVEFATRSIRVDDKVVKAQIWDTAGQERYRAITSAYYRGAVGALLVYDVTRHVTFENVERWLKEL
;
A
#
# COMPACT_ATOMS: atom_id res chain seq x y z
N MET A 1 38.02 -6.43 0.71
CA MET A 1 36.93 -7.41 0.96
C MET A 1 35.64 -6.63 1.13
N ALA A 2 34.79 -6.59 0.11
CA ALA A 2 33.47 -5.98 0.23
C ALA A 2 32.57 -6.96 1.00
N ALA A 3 32.13 -6.57 2.19
CA ALA A 3 31.18 -7.37 2.96
C ALA A 3 29.86 -7.42 2.19
N TYR A 4 29.33 -8.63 1.97
CA TYR A 4 27.98 -8.84 1.48
C TYR A 4 27.01 -8.29 2.52
N LYS A 5 26.42 -7.12 2.25
CA LYS A 5 25.34 -6.57 3.07
C LYS A 5 24.11 -7.43 2.78
N ALA A 6 23.66 -8.21 3.76
CA ALA A 6 22.45 -9.01 3.63
C ALA A 6 21.26 -8.08 3.35
N ASP A 7 20.25 -8.57 2.61
CA ASP A 7 19.01 -7.85 2.25
C ASP A 7 18.14 -7.44 3.47
N ASP A 8 18.66 -7.68 4.69
CA ASP A 8 18.09 -7.32 5.97
C ASP A 8 18.75 -6.10 6.65
N ASP A 9 19.82 -5.55 6.09
CA ASP A 9 20.49 -4.39 6.70
C ASP A 9 19.89 -3.07 6.18
N TYR A 10 18.83 -2.61 6.84
CA TYR A 10 18.13 -1.35 6.56
C TYR A 10 18.30 -0.35 7.71
N ASP A 11 18.38 0.93 7.37
CA ASP A 11 18.45 2.03 8.35
C ASP A 11 17.07 2.37 8.92
N TYR A 12 16.02 2.24 8.10
CA TYR A 12 14.64 2.56 8.49
C TYR A 12 13.64 1.50 8.02
N LEU A 13 12.62 1.25 8.84
CA LEU A 13 11.46 0.43 8.50
C LEU A 13 10.20 1.31 8.56
N PHE A 14 9.52 1.47 7.43
CA PHE A 14 8.27 2.23 7.38
C PHE A 14 7.10 1.34 6.99
N LYS A 15 6.12 1.26 7.88
CA LYS A 15 4.83 0.62 7.59
C LYS A 15 3.89 1.65 6.96
N VAL A 16 3.45 1.36 5.74
CA VAL A 16 2.52 2.19 4.95
C VAL A 16 1.29 1.36 4.58
N VAL A 17 0.11 1.98 4.61
CA VAL A 17 -1.15 1.34 4.18
C VAL A 17 -1.68 1.99 2.90
N LEU A 18 -2.20 1.19 1.98
CA LEU A 18 -2.94 1.69 0.81
C LEU A 18 -4.44 1.66 1.14
N ILE A 19 -5.11 2.78 1.00
CA ILE A 19 -6.55 2.94 1.27
C ILE A 19 -7.28 3.61 0.10
N GLY A 20 -8.58 3.39 0.00
CA GLY A 20 -9.41 3.87 -1.10
C GLY A 20 -10.38 2.80 -1.62
N ASP A 21 -11.29 3.20 -2.49
CA ASP A 21 -12.38 2.36 -2.99
C ASP A 21 -11.91 1.09 -3.73
N SER A 22 -12.82 0.13 -3.87
CA SER A 22 -12.56 -1.08 -4.67
C SER A 22 -12.36 -0.72 -6.15
N GLY A 23 -11.34 -1.33 -6.76
CA GLY A 23 -11.05 -1.17 -8.18
C GLY A 23 -10.42 0.17 -8.57
N VAL A 24 -9.98 1.01 -7.64
CA VAL A 24 -9.23 2.26 -7.96
C VAL A 24 -7.76 2.03 -8.38
N GLY A 25 -7.29 0.78 -8.30
CA GLY A 25 -5.95 0.41 -8.76
C GLY A 25 -4.88 0.24 -7.67
N LYS A 26 -5.24 0.21 -6.38
CA LYS A 26 -4.29 0.05 -5.26
C LYS A 26 -3.34 -1.14 -5.42
N SER A 27 -3.87 -2.33 -5.72
CA SER A 27 -3.06 -3.54 -5.93
C SER A 27 -2.15 -3.43 -7.14
N ASN A 28 -2.61 -2.79 -8.22
CA ASN A 28 -1.77 -2.53 -9.39
C ASN A 28 -0.64 -1.54 -9.08
N LEU A 29 -0.89 -0.52 -8.25
CA LEU A 29 0.16 0.38 -7.75
C LEU A 29 1.18 -0.38 -6.88
N LEU A 30 0.72 -1.28 -6.00
CA LEU A 30 1.60 -2.13 -5.20
C LEU A 30 2.46 -3.05 -6.07
N SER A 31 1.87 -3.75 -7.03
CA SER A 31 2.58 -4.64 -7.97
C SER A 31 3.56 -3.86 -8.84
N ARG A 32 3.17 -2.68 -9.32
CA ARG A 32 4.06 -1.80 -10.09
C ARG A 32 5.24 -1.34 -9.25
N PHE A 33 5.00 -0.97 -7.99
CA PHE A 33 6.08 -0.59 -7.09
C PHE A 33 6.99 -1.77 -6.76
N THR A 34 6.45 -2.95 -6.44
CA THR A 34 7.28 -4.06 -5.92
C THR A 34 7.94 -4.89 -7.01
N ARG A 35 7.25 -5.13 -8.13
CA ARG A 35 7.66 -6.05 -9.20
C ARG A 35 7.80 -5.40 -10.57
N ASN A 36 7.43 -4.13 -10.70
CA ASN A 36 7.30 -3.44 -11.98
C ASN A 36 6.29 -4.12 -12.95
N GLU A 37 5.23 -4.71 -12.40
CA GLU A 37 4.18 -5.42 -13.13
C GLU A 37 2.86 -4.64 -13.15
N PHE A 38 1.99 -4.97 -14.10
CA PHE A 38 0.62 -4.44 -14.16
C PHE A 38 -0.31 -5.45 -14.82
N SER A 39 -1.49 -5.63 -14.22
CA SER A 39 -2.52 -6.53 -14.70
C SER A 39 -3.82 -5.79 -14.94
N LEU A 40 -4.27 -5.82 -16.21
CA LEU A 40 -5.60 -5.34 -16.59
C LEU A 40 -6.71 -6.20 -16.00
N GLU A 41 -6.42 -7.47 -15.69
CA GLU A 41 -7.36 -8.42 -15.09
C GLU A 41 -7.26 -8.46 -13.55
N SER A 42 -6.74 -7.39 -12.95
CA SER A 42 -6.67 -7.23 -11.49
C SER A 42 -8.06 -7.39 -10.86
N LYS A 43 -8.23 -8.46 -10.08
CA LYS A 43 -9.44 -8.69 -9.28
C LYS A 43 -9.41 -7.79 -8.05
N SER A 44 -10.59 -7.52 -7.48
CA SER A 44 -10.69 -6.81 -6.21
C SER A 44 -9.99 -7.59 -5.10
N THR A 45 -9.14 -6.92 -4.31
CA THR A 45 -8.49 -7.51 -3.14
C THR A 45 -9.55 -8.01 -2.15
N ILE A 46 -9.44 -9.28 -1.77
CA ILE A 46 -10.23 -9.89 -0.69
C ILE A 46 -9.33 -9.91 0.54
N GLY A 47 -9.68 -9.14 1.56
CA GLY A 47 -8.85 -8.99 2.76
C GLY A 47 -7.69 -8.01 2.55
N VAL A 48 -6.47 -8.45 2.82
CA VAL A 48 -5.27 -7.60 2.82
C VAL A 48 -4.09 -8.34 2.22
N GLU A 49 -3.34 -7.67 1.34
CA GLU A 49 -2.09 -8.15 0.77
C GLU A 49 -0.91 -7.36 1.36
N PHE A 50 0.22 -8.04 1.58
CA PHE A 50 1.42 -7.46 2.16
C PHE A 50 2.59 -7.62 1.20
N ALA A 51 3.34 -6.54 1.01
CA ALA A 51 4.61 -6.61 0.28
C ALA A 51 5.67 -5.70 0.89
N THR A 52 6.92 -6.08 0.70
CA THR A 52 8.09 -5.31 1.14
C THR A 52 8.93 -4.87 -0.03
N ARG A 53 9.47 -3.66 0.05
CA ARG A 53 10.51 -3.19 -0.88
C ARG A 53 11.55 -2.36 -0.15
N SER A 54 12.82 -2.72 -0.34
CA SER A 54 13.95 -1.89 0.08
C SER A 54 14.27 -0.88 -1.01
N ILE A 55 14.32 0.41 -0.65
CA ILE A 55 14.71 1.49 -1.54
C ILE A 55 15.83 2.30 -0.89
N ARG A 56 16.72 2.86 -1.71
CA ARG A 56 17.74 3.78 -1.23
C ARG A 56 17.23 5.21 -1.35
N VAL A 57 17.22 5.94 -0.24
CA VAL A 57 16.89 7.36 -0.18
C VAL A 57 18.12 8.05 0.43
N ASP A 58 18.79 8.86 -0.37
CA ASP A 58 20.09 9.45 -0.04
C ASP A 58 21.15 8.40 0.35
N ASP A 59 21.73 8.50 1.54
CA ASP A 59 22.69 7.54 2.10
C ASP A 59 22.03 6.40 2.90
N LYS A 60 20.69 6.39 3.00
CA LYS A 60 19.92 5.46 3.85
C LYS A 60 19.18 4.41 3.04
N VAL A 61 19.11 3.20 3.58
CA VAL A 61 18.29 2.11 3.08
C VAL A 61 16.98 2.07 3.86
N VAL A 62 15.88 2.30 3.15
CA VAL A 62 14.53 2.30 3.72
C VAL A 62 13.82 1.02 3.27
N LYS A 63 13.42 0.18 4.22
CA LYS A 63 12.54 -0.97 3.99
C LYS A 63 11.09 -0.51 4.16
N ALA A 64 10.37 -0.40 3.06
CA ALA A 64 8.95 -0.09 3.07
C ALA A 64 8.13 -1.37 3.20
N GLN A 65 7.25 -1.43 4.20
CA GLN A 65 6.25 -2.46 4.41
C GLN A 65 4.90 -1.90 3.99
N ILE A 66 4.38 -2.36 2.85
CA ILE A 66 3.16 -1.82 2.27
C ILE A 66 2.04 -2.84 2.41
N TRP A 67 0.92 -2.40 2.96
CA TRP A 67 -0.29 -3.19 3.14
C TRP A 67 -1.35 -2.70 2.15
N ASP A 68 -1.64 -3.49 1.11
CA ASP A 68 -2.78 -3.25 0.22
C ASP A 68 -4.05 -3.77 0.85
N THR A 69 -5.06 -2.91 0.97
CA THR A 69 -6.30 -3.23 1.66
C THR A 69 -7.48 -3.40 0.71
N ALA A 70 -8.43 -4.25 1.09
CA ALA A 70 -9.71 -4.34 0.41
C ALA A 70 -10.44 -2.98 0.45
N GLY A 71 -10.78 -2.47 -0.74
CA GLY A 71 -11.58 -1.25 -0.88
C GLY A 71 -13.09 -1.46 -0.79
N GLN A 72 -13.54 -2.70 -0.48
CA GLN A 72 -14.96 -2.98 -0.29
C GLN A 72 -15.36 -2.81 1.17
N GLU A 73 -16.50 -2.17 1.38
CA GLU A 73 -17.02 -1.87 2.70
C GLU A 73 -17.29 -3.09 3.59
N ARG A 74 -17.62 -4.23 2.95
CA ARG A 74 -17.84 -5.52 3.64
C ARG A 74 -16.62 -6.03 4.41
N TYR A 75 -15.41 -5.55 4.10
CA TYR A 75 -14.17 -5.99 4.75
C TYR A 75 -13.60 -4.97 5.75
N ARG A 76 -14.26 -3.82 5.96
CA ARG A 76 -13.72 -2.70 6.77
C ARG A 76 -13.33 -3.05 8.20
N ALA A 77 -14.12 -3.90 8.85
CA ALA A 77 -13.82 -4.34 10.21
C ALA A 77 -12.45 -5.05 10.27
N ILE A 78 -12.13 -5.83 9.24
CA ILE A 78 -10.85 -6.52 9.08
C ILE A 78 -9.75 -5.51 8.77
N THR A 79 -10.02 -4.52 7.92
CA THR A 79 -9.04 -3.53 7.47
C THR A 79 -8.48 -2.65 8.59
N SER A 80 -9.33 -2.24 9.54
CA SER A 80 -8.96 -1.35 10.65
C SER A 80 -7.80 -1.88 11.51
N ALA A 81 -7.68 -3.20 11.68
CA ALA A 81 -6.60 -3.82 12.43
C ALA A 81 -5.22 -3.59 11.79
N TYR A 82 -5.17 -3.42 10.47
CA TYR A 82 -3.93 -3.25 9.73
C TYR A 82 -3.38 -1.83 9.78
N TYR A 83 -4.21 -0.83 10.13
CA TYR A 83 -3.78 0.56 10.28
C TYR A 83 -2.88 0.77 11.49
N ARG A 84 -3.01 -0.07 12.54
CA ARG A 84 -2.23 0.08 13.77
C ARG A 84 -0.72 0.06 13.49
N GLY A 85 -0.03 1.11 13.92
CA GLY A 85 1.43 1.24 13.75
C GLY A 85 1.88 1.59 12.34
N ALA A 86 0.96 1.89 11.40
CA ALA A 86 1.33 2.52 10.15
C ALA A 86 1.82 3.95 10.43
N VAL A 87 2.94 4.32 9.81
CA VAL A 87 3.53 5.67 9.91
C VAL A 87 3.17 6.54 8.71
N GLY A 88 2.51 5.97 7.71
CA GLY A 88 2.00 6.67 6.54
C GLY A 88 0.85 5.92 5.88
N ALA A 89 0.08 6.64 5.07
CA ALA A 89 -1.00 6.09 4.27
C ALA A 89 -0.97 6.69 2.86
N LEU A 90 -1.31 5.88 1.86
CA LEU A 90 -1.56 6.32 0.49
C LEU A 90 -3.04 6.17 0.19
N LEU A 91 -3.70 7.30 -0.02
CA LEU A 91 -5.11 7.37 -0.36
C LEU A 91 -5.28 7.48 -1.87
N VAL A 92 -5.92 6.47 -2.46
CA VAL A 92 -6.02 6.28 -3.91
C VAL A 92 -7.47 6.43 -4.36
N TYR A 93 -7.67 7.20 -5.41
CA TYR A 93 -8.96 7.33 -6.10
C TYR A 93 -8.75 7.24 -7.62
N ASP A 94 -9.85 7.07 -8.34
CA ASP A 94 -9.87 6.98 -9.80
C ASP A 94 -10.44 8.27 -10.39
N VAL A 95 -9.62 9.00 -11.15
CA VAL A 95 -9.99 10.26 -11.79
C VAL A 95 -11.15 10.13 -12.78
N THR A 96 -11.38 8.93 -13.32
CA THR A 96 -12.49 8.65 -14.25
C THR A 96 -13.81 8.33 -13.53
N ARG A 97 -13.77 8.11 -12.20
CA ARG A 97 -14.94 7.80 -11.36
C ARG A 97 -15.02 8.75 -10.18
N HIS A 98 -15.72 9.86 -10.37
CA HIS A 98 -15.83 10.95 -9.39
C HIS A 98 -16.27 10.49 -7.98
N VAL A 99 -17.18 9.51 -7.88
CA VAL A 99 -17.60 8.95 -6.59
C VAL A 99 -16.43 8.46 -5.72
N THR A 100 -15.36 7.95 -6.35
CA THR A 100 -14.18 7.46 -5.62
C THR A 100 -13.36 8.62 -5.04
N PHE A 101 -13.44 9.81 -5.64
CA PHE A 101 -12.87 11.04 -5.11
C PHE A 101 -13.69 11.59 -3.94
N GLU A 102 -15.03 11.59 -4.04
CA GLU A 102 -15.90 12.00 -2.93
C GLU A 102 -15.67 11.11 -1.70
N ASN A 103 -15.49 9.80 -1.91
CA ASN A 103 -15.21 8.85 -0.84
C ASN A 103 -13.84 9.03 -0.16
N VAL A 104 -12.90 9.80 -0.74
CA VAL A 104 -11.58 10.10 -0.13
C VAL A 104 -11.76 10.69 1.26
N GLU A 105 -12.72 11.60 1.45
CA GLU A 105 -12.95 12.24 2.76
C GLU A 105 -13.38 11.21 3.81
N ARG A 106 -14.20 10.24 3.41
CA ARG A 106 -14.62 9.12 4.27
C ARG A 106 -13.43 8.25 4.65
N TRP A 107 -12.59 7.88 3.70
CA TRP A 107 -11.38 7.08 3.95
C TRP A 107 -10.38 7.80 4.86
N LEU A 108 -10.24 9.13 4.72
CA LEU A 108 -9.38 9.93 5.58
C LEU A 108 -9.89 9.99 7.02
N LYS A 109 -11.22 10.06 7.22
CA LYS A 109 -11.83 10.02 8.56
C LYS A 109 -11.73 8.64 9.23
N GLU A 110 -11.56 7.59 8.45
CA GLU A 110 -11.41 6.21 8.94
C GLU A 110 -9.96 5.83 9.30
N LEU A 111 -8.99 6.63 8.87
CA LEU A 111 -7.57 6.47 9.21
C LEU A 111 -7.29 7.00 10.63
#